data_AF-A0A970G2S2-F1
#
_entry.id   AF-A0A970G2S2-F1
#
_cell.length_a   1.000
_cell.length_b   1.000
_cell.length_c   1.000
_cell.angle_alpha   90.00
_cell.angle_beta   90.00
_cell.angle_gamma   90.00
#
_symmetry.space_group_name_H-M   'P 1'
#
loop_
_entity.id
_entity.type
_entity.pdbx_description
1 polymer ?
#
loop_
_entity_poly.entity_id
_entity_poly.type
_entity_poly.pdbx_seq_one_letter_code
_entity_poly.pdbx_strand_id
1 'polypeptide(L)'
;MLLTGCGGKVPKNPVHSVGDIAGKTVGVLEGSVSPAYLEGAGRVAKYASAGTMLGDVKNAALDCAVLDKAVYEKAKTRGVRALREPLVDKTFHIAIAWENPDLVKAVNGALAKLAEAGYLDALERAYLLGEAMPQAPQAEKVSGTLTLAVTAEFPPYSYFDENGEVAGMDIDIARAVCNLLGADLEIKVIRPDELLTNVQYGKVDLAMGGLTPPDDEGGSIVQYTKAYTRCVQVVVVRRK
;
A
#
# COMPACT_ATOMS: atom_id res chain seq x y z
N MET A 1 -9.45 -3.40 56.53
CA MET A 1 -9.25 -4.40 55.47
C MET A 1 -8.66 -3.69 54.27
N LEU A 2 -7.38 -3.92 53.97
CA LEU A 2 -6.74 -3.46 52.75
C LEU A 2 -7.30 -4.27 51.57
N LEU A 3 -7.82 -3.60 50.54
CA LEU A 3 -8.22 -4.20 49.28
C LEU A 3 -6.96 -4.60 48.50
N THR A 4 -6.62 -5.88 48.55
CA THR A 4 -5.52 -6.49 47.82
C THR A 4 -5.80 -6.39 46.32
N GLY A 5 -5.02 -5.58 45.61
CA GLY A 5 -5.08 -5.47 44.15
C GLY A 5 -4.70 -6.79 43.49
N CYS A 6 -5.59 -7.34 42.68
CA CYS A 6 -5.30 -8.50 41.86
C CYS A 6 -4.32 -8.12 40.73
N GLY A 7 -3.02 -8.32 40.99
CA GLY A 7 -1.99 -8.37 39.95
C GLY A 7 -2.17 -9.63 39.10
N GLY A 8 -3.14 -9.62 38.18
CA GLY A 8 -3.27 -10.67 37.18
C GLY A 8 -2.06 -10.67 36.25
N LYS A 9 -1.39 -11.82 36.10
CA LYS A 9 -0.30 -11.98 35.12
C LYS A 9 -0.87 -11.76 33.72
N VAL A 10 -0.26 -10.86 32.95
CA VAL A 10 -0.61 -10.67 31.53
C VAL A 10 -0.47 -12.02 30.81
N PRO A 11 -1.50 -12.50 30.10
CA PRO A 11 -1.44 -13.79 29.42
C PRO A 11 -0.39 -13.77 28.31
N LYS A 12 0.20 -14.94 28.02
CA LYS A 12 1.14 -15.10 26.89
C LYS A 12 0.42 -14.76 25.58
N ASN A 13 1.15 -14.21 24.62
CA ASN A 13 0.58 -13.92 23.30
C ASN A 13 0.32 -15.22 22.52
N PRO A 14 -0.88 -15.44 21.97
CA PRO A 14 -1.18 -16.63 21.17
C PRO A 14 -0.67 -16.59 19.72
N VAL A 15 -0.10 -15.48 19.24
CA VAL A 15 0.38 -15.32 17.85
C VAL A 15 1.90 -15.36 17.78
N HIS A 16 2.45 -16.26 16.97
CA HIS A 16 3.89 -16.47 16.81
C HIS A 16 4.36 -16.47 15.36
N SER A 17 3.44 -16.74 14.43
CA SER A 17 3.60 -16.76 12.98
C SER A 17 2.37 -16.10 12.31
N VAL A 18 2.46 -15.85 11.00
CA VAL A 18 1.32 -15.36 10.21
C VAL A 18 0.14 -16.35 10.26
N GLY A 19 0.42 -17.66 10.26
CA GLY A 19 -0.60 -18.70 10.31
C GLY A 19 -1.45 -18.72 11.59
N ASP A 20 -0.97 -18.09 12.67
CA ASP A 20 -1.69 -18.06 13.96
C ASP A 20 -2.80 -16.99 14.01
N ILE A 21 -2.96 -16.16 12.98
CA ILE A 21 -3.95 -15.05 12.93
C ILE A 21 -5.39 -15.55 12.91
N ALA A 22 -5.63 -16.74 12.36
CA ALA A 22 -6.97 -17.31 12.27
C ALA A 22 -7.66 -17.37 13.65
N GLY A 23 -8.90 -16.87 13.71
CA GLY A 23 -9.70 -16.79 14.94
C GLY A 23 -9.23 -15.76 15.97
N LYS A 24 -8.20 -14.95 15.68
CA LYS A 24 -7.66 -13.95 16.63
C LYS A 24 -8.36 -12.61 16.53
N THR A 25 -8.18 -11.81 17.59
CA THR A 25 -8.52 -10.40 17.59
C THR A 25 -7.35 -9.57 17.07
N VAL A 26 -7.52 -8.96 15.91
CA VAL A 26 -6.48 -8.23 15.18
C VAL A 26 -6.82 -6.75 15.11
N GLY A 27 -5.90 -5.88 15.51
CA GLY A 27 -5.99 -4.43 15.28
C GLY A 27 -5.51 -4.04 13.88
N VAL A 28 -6.21 -3.13 13.23
CA VAL A 28 -5.81 -2.47 11.98
C VAL A 28 -6.07 -0.97 12.05
N LEU A 29 -5.40 -0.19 11.20
CA LEU A 29 -5.71 1.23 11.08
C LEU A 29 -6.98 1.45 10.26
N GLU A 30 -7.73 2.47 10.62
CA GLU A 30 -8.82 2.98 9.78
C GLU A 30 -8.26 3.45 8.43
N GLY A 31 -8.96 3.11 7.35
CA GLY A 31 -8.55 3.48 5.99
C GLY A 31 -7.37 2.68 5.40
N SER A 32 -6.80 1.69 6.10
CA SER A 32 -5.73 0.86 5.52
C SER A 32 -6.25 -0.31 4.69
N VAL A 33 -5.41 -0.83 3.80
CA VAL A 33 -5.66 -2.08 3.04
C VAL A 33 -5.58 -3.36 3.90
N SER A 34 -5.10 -3.26 5.14
CA SER A 34 -4.83 -4.43 5.99
C SER A 34 -5.99 -5.44 6.11
N PRO A 35 -7.26 -5.02 6.23
CA PRO A 35 -8.39 -5.96 6.31
C PRO A 35 -8.48 -6.94 5.15
N ALA A 36 -8.04 -6.57 3.95
CA ALA A 36 -8.08 -7.43 2.77
C ALA A 36 -7.19 -8.68 2.91
N TYR A 37 -6.25 -8.68 3.85
CA TYR A 37 -5.28 -9.76 4.08
C TYR A 37 -5.56 -10.55 5.36
N LEU A 38 -6.71 -10.35 6.00
CA LEU A 38 -7.06 -10.95 7.30
C LEU A 38 -8.23 -11.93 7.21
N GLU A 39 -8.34 -12.65 6.10
CA GLU A 39 -9.32 -13.71 5.95
C GLU A 39 -9.17 -14.74 7.09
N GLY A 40 -10.29 -15.13 7.71
CA GLY A 40 -10.30 -16.06 8.84
C GLY A 40 -9.93 -15.46 10.19
N ALA A 41 -9.61 -14.17 10.30
CA ALA A 41 -9.49 -13.50 11.61
C ALA A 41 -10.82 -13.55 12.38
N GLY A 42 -10.77 -13.72 13.70
CA GLY A 42 -11.97 -13.82 14.54
C GLY A 42 -12.66 -12.47 14.73
N ARG A 43 -11.87 -11.41 14.95
CA ARG A 43 -12.36 -10.04 15.03
C ARG A 43 -11.31 -9.06 14.51
N VAL A 44 -11.70 -8.18 13.59
CA VAL A 44 -10.86 -7.07 13.12
C VAL A 44 -11.32 -5.78 13.79
N ALA A 45 -10.47 -5.20 14.64
CA ALA A 45 -10.70 -3.97 15.37
C ALA A 45 -10.01 -2.80 14.65
N LYS A 46 -10.76 -1.73 14.34
CA LYS A 46 -10.24 -0.55 13.65
C LYS A 46 -9.77 0.51 14.66
N TYR A 47 -8.66 1.17 14.34
CA TYR A 47 -8.03 2.20 15.18
C TYR A 47 -7.66 3.43 14.35
N ALA A 48 -7.95 4.61 14.90
CA ALA A 48 -7.49 5.89 14.33
C ALA A 48 -5.99 6.16 14.59
N SER A 49 -5.34 5.44 15.51
CA SER A 49 -3.94 5.68 15.87
C SER A 49 -3.17 4.38 16.09
N ALA A 50 -2.00 4.29 15.45
CA ALA A 50 -1.07 3.18 15.63
C ALA A 50 -0.59 3.09 17.09
N GLY A 51 -0.38 4.22 17.78
CA GLY A 51 0.08 4.23 19.17
C GLY A 51 -0.91 3.55 20.11
N THR A 52 -2.20 3.87 19.99
CA THR A 52 -3.28 3.24 20.78
C THR A 52 -3.38 1.76 20.46
N MET A 53 -3.39 1.40 19.17
CA MET A 53 -3.45 0.01 18.72
C MET A 53 -2.30 -0.84 19.28
N LEU A 54 -1.07 -0.33 19.21
CA LEU A 54 0.11 -1.01 19.76
C LEU A 54 0.07 -1.07 21.29
N GLY A 55 -0.53 -0.09 21.95
CA GLY A 55 -0.84 -0.12 23.38
C GLY A 55 -1.78 -1.28 23.74
N ASP A 56 -2.82 -1.51 22.94
CA ASP A 56 -3.78 -2.59 23.18
C ASP A 56 -3.19 -3.98 22.93
N VAL A 57 -2.30 -4.12 21.94
CA VAL A 57 -1.50 -5.35 21.77
C VAL A 57 -0.62 -5.58 23.00
N LYS A 58 0.07 -4.53 23.48
CA LYS A 58 0.94 -4.59 24.66
C LYS A 58 0.17 -4.99 25.92
N ASN A 59 -1.06 -4.51 26.08
CA ASN A 59 -1.90 -4.75 27.26
C ASN A 59 -2.79 -5.99 27.13
N ALA A 60 -2.63 -6.78 26.07
CA ALA A 60 -3.40 -8.00 25.78
C ALA A 60 -4.91 -7.76 25.55
N ALA A 61 -5.31 -6.54 25.17
CA ALA A 61 -6.64 -6.27 24.63
C ALA A 61 -6.80 -6.72 23.17
N LEU A 62 -5.67 -6.80 22.45
CA LEU A 62 -5.55 -7.43 21.13
C LEU A 62 -4.56 -8.59 21.19
N ASP A 63 -4.77 -9.60 20.35
CA ASP A 63 -3.80 -10.68 20.15
C ASP A 63 -2.60 -10.18 19.32
N CYS A 64 -2.89 -9.46 18.23
CA CYS A 64 -1.91 -8.82 17.36
C CYS A 64 -2.47 -7.57 16.67
N ALA A 65 -1.60 -6.85 15.98
CA ALA A 65 -1.97 -5.78 15.05
C ALA A 65 -1.32 -6.00 13.68
N VAL A 66 -1.94 -5.48 12.63
CA VAL A 66 -1.42 -5.51 11.25
C VAL A 66 -1.44 -4.11 10.67
N LEU A 67 -0.27 -3.65 10.24
CA LEU A 67 -0.04 -2.31 9.69
C LEU A 67 1.21 -2.30 8.82
N ASP A 68 1.34 -1.26 8.01
CA ASP A 68 2.54 -1.04 7.18
C ASP A 68 3.79 -0.94 8.06
N LYS A 69 4.88 -1.52 7.56
CA LYS A 69 6.16 -1.58 8.28
C LYS A 69 6.66 -0.20 8.64
N ALA A 70 6.58 0.77 7.74
CA ALA A 70 7.00 2.15 7.98
C ALA A 70 6.23 2.77 9.17
N VAL A 71 4.90 2.57 9.20
CA VAL A 71 4.03 3.05 10.29
C VAL A 71 4.41 2.39 11.61
N TYR A 72 4.62 1.07 11.61
CA TYR A 72 5.09 0.36 12.80
C TYR A 72 6.45 0.88 13.28
N GLU A 73 7.42 1.08 12.39
CA GLU A 73 8.75 1.55 12.78
C GLU A 73 8.72 2.94 13.40
N LYS A 74 7.82 3.83 12.94
CA LYS A 74 7.58 5.15 13.54
C LYS A 74 6.87 5.07 14.90
N ALA A 75 5.88 4.18 15.03
CA ALA A 75 5.01 4.08 16.22
C ALA A 75 5.50 3.11 17.29
N LYS A 76 6.51 2.27 17.00
CA LYS A 76 6.91 1.16 17.88
C LYS A 76 7.24 1.66 19.28
N THR A 77 6.77 0.90 20.27
CA THR A 77 7.02 1.15 21.68
C THR A 77 7.53 -0.10 22.38
N ARG A 78 8.07 0.07 23.59
CA ARG A 78 8.52 -1.05 24.41
C ARG A 78 7.35 -1.97 24.74
N GLY A 79 7.55 -3.27 24.55
CA GLY A 79 6.56 -4.31 24.87
C GLY A 79 5.87 -4.92 23.66
N VAL A 80 6.15 -4.43 22.44
CA VAL A 80 5.72 -5.06 21.18
C VAL A 80 6.91 -5.36 20.26
N ARG A 81 6.70 -6.25 19.30
CA ARG A 81 7.62 -6.52 18.19
C ARG A 81 6.86 -6.94 16.95
N ALA A 82 7.36 -6.60 15.78
CA ALA A 82 6.96 -7.28 14.55
C ALA A 82 7.44 -8.74 14.55
N LEU A 83 6.68 -9.62 13.89
CA LEU A 83 7.17 -10.91 13.44
C LEU A 83 8.25 -10.71 12.36
N ARG A 84 9.11 -11.72 12.17
CA ARG A 84 10.19 -11.66 11.17
C ARG A 84 9.62 -11.80 9.76
N GLU A 85 8.70 -12.74 9.60
CA GLU A 85 7.93 -12.94 8.38
C GLU A 85 6.87 -11.83 8.27
N PRO A 86 6.85 -11.06 7.16
CA PRO A 86 5.78 -10.11 6.90
C PRO A 86 4.48 -10.82 6.53
N LEU A 87 3.34 -10.16 6.76
CA LEU A 87 2.05 -10.64 6.25
C LEU A 87 1.95 -10.42 4.74
N VAL A 88 2.41 -9.26 4.29
CA VAL A 88 2.42 -8.86 2.88
C VAL A 88 3.81 -8.32 2.57
N ASP A 89 4.36 -8.75 1.45
CA ASP A 89 5.60 -8.21 0.87
C ASP A 89 5.44 -8.25 -0.65
N LYS A 90 4.87 -7.18 -1.21
CA LYS A 90 4.55 -7.08 -2.64
C LYS A 90 5.16 -5.82 -3.23
N THR A 91 5.65 -5.93 -4.45
CA THR A 91 5.97 -4.76 -5.27
C THR A 91 4.80 -4.46 -6.19
N PHE A 92 4.53 -3.17 -6.40
CA PHE A 92 3.51 -2.73 -7.34
C PHE A 92 4.11 -2.07 -8.57
N HIS A 93 3.49 -2.34 -9.70
CA HIS A 93 3.98 -2.04 -11.04
C HIS A 93 2.86 -1.39 -11.86
N ILE A 94 3.24 -0.64 -12.90
CA ILE A 94 2.29 -0.11 -13.88
C ILE A 94 2.19 -1.11 -15.02
N ALA A 95 0.97 -1.50 -15.37
CA ALA A 95 0.71 -2.36 -16.51
C ALA A 95 0.53 -1.54 -17.80
N ILE A 96 1.15 -2.00 -18.89
CA ILE A 96 1.18 -1.36 -20.22
C ILE A 96 1.04 -2.46 -21.29
N ALA A 97 0.42 -2.16 -22.43
CA ALA A 97 0.23 -3.13 -23.51
C ALA A 97 1.56 -3.74 -24.00
N TRP A 98 1.54 -5.01 -24.45
CA TRP A 98 2.71 -5.66 -25.06
C TRP A 98 3.16 -4.96 -26.34
N GLU A 99 2.20 -4.36 -27.04
CA GLU A 99 2.35 -3.65 -28.29
C GLU A 99 3.01 -2.27 -28.12
N ASN A 100 3.26 -1.83 -26.87
CA ASN A 100 3.85 -0.52 -26.58
C ASN A 100 5.12 -0.59 -25.69
N PRO A 101 6.19 -1.26 -26.14
CA PRO A 101 7.45 -1.36 -25.39
C PRO A 101 8.17 -0.02 -25.22
N ASP A 102 7.94 0.95 -26.12
CA ASP A 102 8.52 2.28 -26.00
C ASP A 102 7.92 3.06 -24.84
N LEU A 103 6.61 2.93 -24.58
CA LEU A 103 5.97 3.53 -23.41
C LEU A 103 6.49 2.89 -22.12
N VAL A 104 6.69 1.57 -22.08
CA VAL A 104 7.33 0.89 -20.93
C VAL A 104 8.71 1.49 -20.64
N LYS A 105 9.53 1.69 -21.68
CA LYS A 105 10.86 2.30 -21.55
C LYS A 105 10.78 3.74 -21.05
N ALA A 106 9.87 4.54 -21.59
CA ALA A 106 9.67 5.93 -21.20
C ALA A 106 9.21 6.05 -19.74
N VAL A 107 8.21 5.27 -19.33
CA VAL A 107 7.70 5.25 -17.95
C VAL A 107 8.77 4.75 -16.98
N ASN A 108 9.54 3.72 -17.33
CA ASN A 108 10.67 3.27 -16.52
C ASN A 108 11.74 4.35 -16.35
N GLY A 109 12.02 5.13 -17.39
CA GLY A 109 12.92 6.28 -17.30
C GLY A 109 12.40 7.37 -16.38
N ALA A 110 11.09 7.66 -16.43
CA ALA A 110 10.46 8.61 -15.52
C ALA A 110 10.49 8.11 -14.06
N LEU A 111 10.12 6.85 -13.81
CA LEU A 111 10.17 6.24 -12.47
C LEU A 111 11.59 6.27 -11.88
N ALA A 112 12.62 6.00 -12.70
CA ALA A 112 14.01 6.09 -12.26
C ALA A 112 14.37 7.52 -11.80
N LYS A 113 13.99 8.54 -12.58
CA LYS A 113 14.21 9.94 -12.19
C LYS A 113 13.46 10.33 -10.91
N LEU A 114 12.22 9.85 -10.73
CA LEU A 114 11.46 10.08 -9.49
C LEU A 114 12.13 9.42 -8.28
N ALA A 115 12.66 8.20 -8.45
CA ALA A 115 13.41 7.51 -7.41
C ALA A 115 14.72 8.24 -7.07
N GLU A 116 15.51 8.62 -8.08
CA GLU A 116 16.76 9.38 -7.92
C GLU A 116 16.54 10.73 -7.23
N ALA A 117 15.41 11.39 -7.50
CA ALA A 117 15.01 12.63 -6.83
C ALA A 117 14.48 12.43 -5.40
N GLY A 118 14.33 11.18 -4.93
CA GLY A 118 13.74 10.85 -3.63
C GLY A 118 12.24 11.12 -3.53
N TYR A 119 11.57 11.38 -4.66
CA TYR A 119 10.14 11.71 -4.70
C TYR A 119 9.27 10.53 -4.24
N LEU A 120 9.57 9.31 -4.72
CA LEU A 120 8.79 8.11 -4.38
C LEU A 120 8.81 7.84 -2.87
N ASP A 121 10.00 7.87 -2.26
CA ASP A 121 10.17 7.68 -0.81
C ASP A 121 9.46 8.78 0.01
N ALA A 122 9.55 10.03 -0.43
CA ALA A 122 8.88 11.15 0.24
C ALA A 122 7.36 11.04 0.12
N LEU A 123 6.84 10.61 -1.03
CA LEU A 123 5.42 10.43 -1.26
C LEU A 123 4.87 9.30 -0.39
N GLU A 124 5.58 8.18 -0.31
CA GLU A 124 5.20 7.07 0.57
C GLU A 124 5.11 7.54 2.03
N ARG A 125 6.08 8.30 2.52
CA ARG A 125 6.03 8.85 3.88
C ARG A 125 4.91 9.87 4.07
N ALA A 126 4.58 10.67 3.06
CA ALA A 126 3.46 11.60 3.13
C ALA A 126 2.15 10.83 3.37
N TYR A 127 1.88 9.80 2.56
CA TYR A 127 0.68 8.97 2.67
C TYR A 127 0.64 8.11 3.94
N LEU A 128 1.75 7.46 4.32
CA LEU A 128 1.77 6.52 5.44
C LEU A 128 2.00 7.19 6.79
N LEU A 129 2.80 8.26 6.83
CA LEU A 129 3.30 8.85 8.07
C LEU A 129 2.76 10.26 8.32
N GLY A 130 1.95 10.81 7.41
CA GLY A 130 1.41 12.17 7.48
C GLY A 130 2.47 13.25 7.31
N GLU A 131 3.54 12.96 6.58
CA GLU A 131 4.56 13.96 6.22
C GLU A 131 4.06 14.90 5.11
N ALA A 132 4.80 15.98 4.86
CA ALA A 132 4.44 16.94 3.81
C ALA A 132 4.53 16.30 2.41
N MET A 133 3.56 16.61 1.55
CA MET A 133 3.55 16.15 0.16
C MET A 133 4.78 16.67 -0.61
N PRO A 134 5.56 15.81 -1.27
CA PRO A 134 6.69 16.25 -2.07
C PRO A 134 6.22 16.95 -3.35
N GLN A 135 7.07 17.82 -3.89
CA GLN A 135 6.85 18.40 -5.21
C GLN A 135 7.45 17.48 -6.27
N ALA A 136 6.65 17.11 -7.28
CA ALA A 136 7.12 16.31 -8.39
C ALA A 136 8.10 17.12 -9.27
N PRO A 137 9.19 16.50 -9.77
CA PRO A 137 10.02 17.10 -10.79
C PRO A 137 9.19 17.49 -12.03
N GLN A 138 9.47 18.66 -12.59
CA GLN A 138 8.80 19.16 -13.79
C GLN A 138 9.69 19.02 -15.03
N ALA A 139 9.08 18.74 -16.18
CA ALA A 139 9.72 18.81 -17.49
C ALA A 139 8.93 19.76 -18.40
N GLU A 140 9.55 20.22 -19.50
CA GLU A 140 8.83 21.01 -20.51
C GLU A 140 7.68 20.19 -21.10
N LYS A 141 6.52 20.83 -21.24
CA LYS A 141 5.34 20.20 -21.83
C LYS A 141 5.56 20.06 -23.33
N VAL A 142 5.57 18.82 -23.82
CA VAL A 142 5.82 18.52 -25.24
C VAL A 142 4.52 18.43 -26.03
N SER A 143 3.44 17.91 -25.42
CA SER A 143 2.09 17.62 -25.97
C SER A 143 1.77 16.12 -25.95
N GLY A 144 0.54 15.75 -25.61
CA GLY A 144 0.06 14.37 -25.51
C GLY A 144 -0.79 14.13 -24.27
N THR A 145 -1.56 13.05 -24.25
CA THR A 145 -2.36 12.62 -23.10
C THR A 145 -2.16 11.12 -22.91
N LEU A 146 -1.90 10.69 -21.67
CA LEU A 146 -1.92 9.28 -21.28
C LEU A 146 -3.18 9.00 -20.47
N THR A 147 -3.84 7.90 -20.77
CA THR A 147 -5.01 7.42 -20.04
C THR A 147 -4.59 6.37 -19.02
N LEU A 148 -4.91 6.62 -17.76
CA LEU A 148 -4.71 5.68 -16.65
C LEU A 148 -6.03 5.04 -16.24
N ALA A 149 -6.05 3.72 -16.17
CA ALA A 149 -7.08 2.97 -15.46
C ALA A 149 -6.70 2.68 -14.01
N VAL A 150 -7.65 2.90 -13.10
CA VAL A 150 -7.56 2.51 -11.68
C VAL A 150 -8.89 1.94 -11.19
N THR A 151 -8.89 1.26 -10.05
CA THR A 151 -10.14 0.80 -9.41
C THR A 151 -10.64 1.76 -8.32
N ALA A 152 -9.73 2.56 -7.73
CA ALA A 152 -10.04 3.49 -6.64
C ALA A 152 -10.68 2.81 -5.40
N GLU A 153 -10.27 1.57 -5.11
CA GLU A 153 -10.78 0.75 -3.99
C GLU A 153 -9.66 0.30 -3.03
N PHE A 154 -8.46 0.89 -3.15
CA PHE A 154 -7.25 0.40 -2.49
C PHE A 154 -6.44 1.51 -1.79
N PRO A 155 -6.96 2.13 -0.71
CA PRO A 155 -6.28 3.21 0.02
C PRO A 155 -5.05 2.71 0.81
N PRO A 156 -3.90 3.41 0.78
CA PRO A 156 -3.72 4.78 0.30
C PRO A 156 -3.25 4.89 -1.16
N TYR A 157 -3.29 3.80 -1.93
CA TYR A 157 -2.77 3.74 -3.30
C TYR A 157 -3.70 4.40 -4.30
N SER A 158 -4.95 3.94 -4.41
CA SER A 158 -5.98 4.63 -5.18
C SER A 158 -7.32 4.50 -4.49
N TYR A 159 -8.00 5.62 -4.28
CA TYR A 159 -9.28 5.69 -3.57
C TYR A 159 -10.03 6.98 -3.92
N PHE A 160 -11.30 7.05 -3.55
CA PHE A 160 -12.06 8.30 -3.57
C PHE A 160 -11.84 9.06 -2.27
N ASP A 161 -11.44 10.32 -2.37
CA ASP A 161 -11.28 11.21 -1.21
C ASP A 161 -12.63 11.68 -0.65
N GLU A 162 -12.60 12.55 0.35
CA GLU A 162 -13.80 13.11 0.99
C GLU A 162 -14.68 13.94 0.03
N ASN A 163 -14.10 14.45 -1.06
CA ASN A 163 -14.80 15.21 -2.09
C ASN A 163 -15.37 14.31 -3.21
N GLY A 164 -15.09 13.00 -3.17
CA GLY A 164 -15.46 12.06 -4.23
C GLY A 164 -14.51 12.13 -5.43
N GLU A 165 -13.33 12.73 -5.29
CA GLU A 165 -12.30 12.76 -6.33
C GLU A 165 -11.35 11.58 -6.19
N VAL A 166 -10.83 11.09 -7.32
CA VAL A 166 -9.85 10.00 -7.31
C VAL A 166 -8.49 10.53 -6.85
N ALA A 167 -7.99 9.97 -5.76
CA ALA A 167 -6.75 10.35 -5.10
C ALA A 167 -5.93 9.12 -4.70
N GLY A 168 -4.71 9.35 -4.21
CA GLY A 168 -3.82 8.32 -3.69
C GLY A 168 -2.45 8.30 -4.35
N MET A 169 -1.57 7.48 -3.77
CA MET A 169 -0.18 7.34 -4.20
C MET A 169 -0.04 6.95 -5.67
N ASP A 170 -0.90 6.07 -6.19
CA ASP A 170 -0.89 5.65 -7.59
C ASP A 170 -1.14 6.85 -8.51
N ILE A 171 -2.07 7.73 -8.11
CA ILE A 171 -2.48 8.90 -8.88
C ILE A 171 -1.36 9.94 -8.91
N ASP A 172 -0.73 10.21 -7.77
CA ASP A 172 0.36 11.18 -7.70
C ASP A 172 1.64 10.69 -8.38
N ILE A 173 1.89 9.38 -8.38
CA ILE A 173 2.97 8.77 -9.16
C ILE A 173 2.66 8.88 -10.65
N ALA A 174 1.44 8.53 -11.09
CA ALA A 174 1.05 8.64 -12.50
C ALA A 174 1.13 10.07 -13.01
N ARG A 175 0.68 11.07 -12.22
CA ARG A 175 0.82 12.50 -12.54
C ARG A 175 2.29 12.89 -12.66
N ALA A 176 3.13 12.49 -11.71
CA ALA A 176 4.57 12.78 -11.74
C ALA A 176 5.27 12.15 -12.94
N VAL A 177 4.88 10.93 -13.32
CA VAL A 177 5.34 10.27 -14.55
C VAL A 177 4.92 11.08 -15.78
N CYS A 178 3.64 11.45 -15.90
CA CYS A 178 3.15 12.21 -17.05
C CYS A 178 3.83 13.59 -17.16
N ASN A 179 4.05 14.27 -16.03
CA ASN A 179 4.79 15.53 -15.98
C ASN A 179 6.22 15.39 -16.55
N LEU A 180 6.93 14.31 -16.21
CA LEU A 180 8.27 14.04 -16.74
C LEU A 180 8.27 13.64 -18.21
N LEU A 181 7.16 13.08 -18.70
CA LEU A 181 6.96 12.75 -20.11
C LEU A 181 6.39 13.92 -20.92
N GLY A 182 6.08 15.05 -20.28
CA GLY A 182 5.48 16.22 -20.92
C GLY A 182 4.06 15.98 -21.46
N ALA A 183 3.32 15.04 -20.84
CA ALA A 183 1.97 14.63 -21.21
C ALA A 183 0.94 15.00 -20.12
N ASP A 184 -0.31 15.20 -20.53
CA ASP A 184 -1.46 15.28 -19.62
C ASP A 184 -1.90 13.87 -19.17
N LEU A 185 -2.55 13.79 -18.01
CA LEU A 185 -3.10 12.54 -17.48
C LEU A 185 -4.63 12.57 -17.49
N GLU A 186 -5.25 11.59 -18.15
CA GLU A 186 -6.67 11.30 -18.03
C GLU A 186 -6.86 10.06 -17.14
N ILE A 187 -7.73 10.13 -16.13
CA ILE A 187 -7.96 9.02 -15.19
C ILE A 187 -9.32 8.42 -15.46
N LYS A 188 -9.37 7.09 -15.58
CA LYS A 188 -10.59 6.29 -15.72
C LYS A 188 -10.70 5.32 -14.56
N VAL A 189 -11.77 5.45 -13.78
CA VAL A 189 -12.12 4.46 -12.76
C VAL A 189 -12.89 3.33 -13.44
N ILE A 190 -12.37 2.11 -13.32
CA ILE A 190 -12.96 0.92 -13.93
C ILE A 190 -12.98 -0.25 -12.94
N ARG A 191 -13.68 -1.32 -13.29
CA ARG A 191 -13.77 -2.51 -12.46
C ARG A 191 -12.45 -3.31 -12.48
N PRO A 192 -12.09 -4.02 -11.40
CA PRO A 192 -10.86 -4.81 -11.34
C PRO A 192 -10.69 -5.81 -12.50
N ASP A 193 -11.77 -6.47 -12.92
CA ASP A 193 -11.76 -7.46 -14.02
C ASP A 193 -11.47 -6.86 -15.40
N GLU A 194 -11.65 -5.55 -15.55
CA GLU A 194 -11.38 -4.83 -16.80
C GLU A 194 -9.97 -4.24 -16.87
N LEU A 195 -9.24 -4.22 -15.75
CA LEU A 195 -8.02 -3.42 -15.61
C LEU A 195 -6.94 -3.80 -16.62
N LEU A 196 -6.58 -5.08 -16.66
CA LEU A 196 -5.54 -5.58 -17.57
C LEU A 196 -6.04 -5.72 -19.01
N THR A 197 -7.31 -6.07 -19.22
CA THR A 197 -7.88 -6.24 -20.55
C THR A 197 -8.05 -4.90 -21.28
N ASN A 198 -8.39 -3.83 -20.58
CA ASN A 198 -8.45 -2.50 -21.17
C ASN A 198 -7.07 -1.99 -21.60
N VAL A 199 -6.01 -2.33 -20.86
CA VAL A 199 -4.62 -2.06 -21.28
C VAL A 199 -4.24 -2.93 -22.49
N GLN A 200 -4.48 -4.24 -22.42
CA GLN A 200 -4.15 -5.19 -23.49
C GLN A 200 -4.76 -4.76 -24.84
N TYR A 201 -6.02 -4.31 -24.84
CA TYR A 201 -6.71 -3.86 -26.05
C TYR A 201 -6.49 -2.39 -26.39
N GLY A 202 -5.59 -1.68 -25.69
CA GLY A 202 -5.25 -0.28 -25.97
C GLY A 202 -6.39 0.72 -25.72
N LYS A 203 -7.37 0.38 -24.88
CA LYS A 203 -8.44 1.32 -24.48
C LYS A 203 -7.94 2.36 -23.46
N VAL A 204 -6.89 2.01 -22.74
CA VAL A 204 -6.12 2.87 -21.82
C VAL A 204 -4.63 2.57 -22.00
N ASP A 205 -3.77 3.52 -21.67
CA ASP A 205 -2.33 3.39 -21.85
C ASP A 205 -1.66 2.71 -20.64
N LEU A 206 -2.15 3.04 -19.44
CA LEU A 206 -1.59 2.62 -18.16
C LEU A 206 -2.68 1.96 -17.30
N ALA A 207 -2.31 0.99 -16.48
CA ALA A 207 -3.13 0.53 -15.36
C ALA A 207 -2.34 0.47 -14.04
N MET A 208 -2.98 0.94 -12.97
CA MET A 208 -2.50 0.85 -11.59
C MET A 208 -3.64 0.40 -10.67
N GLY A 209 -3.30 -0.25 -9.56
CA GLY A 209 -4.29 -0.86 -8.66
C GLY A 209 -3.71 -2.03 -7.88
N GLY A 210 -2.51 -1.88 -7.31
CA GLY A 210 -1.84 -2.95 -6.55
C GLY A 210 -1.38 -4.13 -7.41
N LEU A 211 -1.01 -3.88 -8.68
CA LEU A 211 -0.61 -4.91 -9.62
C LEU A 211 0.81 -5.42 -9.35
N THR A 212 0.93 -6.72 -9.09
CA THR A 212 2.20 -7.44 -9.00
C THR A 212 2.28 -8.41 -10.19
N PRO A 213 3.41 -8.44 -10.93
CA PRO A 213 3.62 -9.42 -11.99
C PRO A 213 3.37 -10.84 -11.49
N PRO A 214 2.80 -11.74 -12.32
CA PRO A 214 2.73 -13.15 -11.97
C PRO A 214 4.14 -13.74 -11.84
N ASP A 215 4.27 -14.78 -11.01
CA ASP A 215 5.57 -15.45 -10.78
C ASP A 215 6.10 -16.16 -12.04
N ASP A 216 5.22 -16.45 -13.02
CA ASP A 216 5.58 -17.01 -14.32
C ASP A 216 5.53 -15.95 -15.44
N GLU A 217 6.67 -15.69 -16.07
CA GLU A 217 6.84 -14.64 -17.11
C GLU A 217 5.91 -14.83 -18.33
N GLY A 218 5.43 -16.05 -18.59
CA GLY A 218 4.49 -16.35 -19.69
C GLY A 218 3.01 -16.14 -19.36
N GLY A 219 2.67 -15.82 -18.11
CA GLY A 219 1.28 -15.73 -17.65
C GLY A 219 0.60 -14.37 -17.86
N SER A 220 1.34 -13.34 -18.29
CA SER A 220 0.83 -11.97 -18.38
C SER A 220 0.36 -11.58 -19.79
N ILE A 221 -0.83 -11.00 -19.86
CA ILE A 221 -1.40 -10.39 -21.06
C ILE A 221 -0.92 -8.96 -21.32
N VAL A 222 -0.06 -8.43 -20.44
CA VAL A 222 0.51 -7.07 -20.50
C VAL A 222 1.98 -7.05 -20.07
N GLN A 223 2.69 -5.98 -20.37
CA GLN A 223 3.99 -5.64 -19.79
C GLN A 223 3.85 -4.94 -18.45
N TYR A 224 4.84 -5.11 -17.58
CA TYR A 224 4.96 -4.37 -16.33
C TYR A 224 6.19 -3.49 -16.34
N THR A 225 6.06 -2.29 -15.76
CA THR A 225 7.22 -1.43 -15.47
C THR A 225 8.10 -2.05 -14.38
N LYS A 226 9.23 -1.40 -14.07
CA LYS A 226 9.87 -1.54 -12.76
C LYS A 226 8.88 -1.16 -11.66
N ALA A 227 9.08 -1.72 -10.47
CA ALA A 227 8.25 -1.41 -9.32
C ALA A 227 8.34 0.09 -8.99
N TYR A 228 7.20 0.72 -8.73
CA TYR A 228 7.14 2.12 -8.27
C TYR A 228 7.02 2.24 -6.75
N THR A 229 6.59 1.16 -6.07
CA THR A 229 6.50 1.08 -4.61
C THR A 229 6.56 -0.38 -4.15
N ARG A 230 6.76 -0.58 -2.84
CA ARG A 230 6.72 -1.88 -2.17
C ARG A 230 5.81 -1.81 -0.95
N CYS A 231 4.71 -2.55 -0.99
CA CYS A 231 3.80 -2.72 0.13
C CYS A 231 4.35 -3.80 1.07
N VAL A 232 4.69 -3.40 2.31
CA VAL A 232 5.13 -4.33 3.36
C VAL A 232 4.27 -4.17 4.60
N GLN A 233 3.42 -5.16 4.88
CA GLN A 233 2.62 -5.20 6.10
C GLN A 233 3.17 -6.22 7.09
N VAL A 234 3.24 -5.83 8.36
CA VAL A 234 3.81 -6.65 9.42
C VAL A 234 2.77 -7.01 10.47
N VAL A 235 2.88 -8.23 11.00
CA VAL A 235 2.14 -8.66 12.18
C VAL A 235 2.90 -8.24 13.41
N VAL A 236 2.29 -7.45 14.27
CA VAL A 236 2.87 -6.94 15.51
C VAL A 236 2.25 -7.65 16.70
N VAL A 237 3.12 -8.20 17.54
CA VAL A 237 2.79 -9.03 18.68
C VAL A 237 3.42 -8.47 19.95
N ARG A 238 2.80 -8.70 21.10
CA ARG A 238 3.41 -8.44 22.42
C ARG A 238 4.73 -9.20 22.59
N ARG A 239 5.75 -8.51 23.12
CA ARG A 239 7.00 -9.11 23.60
C ARG A 239 6.72 -9.75 24.96
N LYS A 240 6.70 -11.09 24.99
CA LYS A 240 6.67 -11.98 26.17
C LYS A 240 6.09 -11.36 27.44
#